data_AF-K3WYE7-F1
#
_entry.id   AF-K3WYE7-F1
#
_cell.length_a   1.000
_cell.length_b   1.000
_cell.length_c   1.000
_cell.angle_alpha   90.00
_cell.angle_beta   90.00
_cell.angle_gamma   90.00
#
_symmetry.space_group_name_H-M   'P 1'
#
loop_
_entity.id
_entity.type
_entity.pdbx_description
1 polymer ?
#
loop_
_entity_poly.entity_id
_entity_poly.type
_entity_poly.pdbx_seq_one_letter_code
_entity_poly.pdbx_strand_id
1 'polypeptide(L)'
;MFASNFSSSAKQSLINLGKKVESSSAKVDGESDYQKAKRLQKAMTGPLDKFLYHCRQRKDYKQIEGIAYVWDDVFPQFASNMKHRTIICENYAFVLNYQQRFGDVIDNLFKKQLSVRTNGGESVNYKALMMSSQLAESILLACGHLKDTESAVRLLEIMRLKNVRITKVAYFHLLNTLLKDEENVNLGLVLQLCEEVVHDLNDTVPMSLLPTVIKVAAEHDELDRAMNVYNHPIDAPMDSFTEFRFEICLQCLCNHGYISAMMEIYNNVMKSSTATRGLKERLSKCLLLKCLKDRKTEHHEAVAEVALDILEIMEEHQIETNHHTVYPLIRTLLLGKYITTGDDLIAFFSKYSHVIELNSFSICEAVIACVFCKDVQLVDKLFVHALDNNIPIKYAALEKVVSFYYKLGMLGDLEKVADIIRALRLNKHIPLGIAVTEIGMASNIRLGRYEEVIHLFEDFSAMDGERKRILKRRIMLKSALKAYAALNRLDESNAIKVLLGNSYGNVLKRTSESADGVEDNGDDDEDFSDFFTESIDKKIDDRNP
;
A
#
# COMPACT_ATOMS: atom_id res chain seq x y z
N MET A 1 25.08 6.51 -47.73
CA MET A 1 26.55 6.69 -47.81
C MET A 1 27.33 6.22 -46.56
N PHE A 2 26.71 5.91 -45.42
CA PHE A 2 27.43 5.37 -44.25
C PHE A 2 27.69 3.84 -44.28
N ALA A 3 27.15 3.09 -45.24
CA ALA A 3 27.27 1.62 -45.28
C ALA A 3 28.52 1.08 -46.00
N SER A 4 29.23 1.87 -46.81
CA SER A 4 30.29 1.37 -47.69
C SER A 4 31.62 1.05 -46.97
N ASN A 5 32.00 1.84 -45.96
CA ASN A 5 33.29 1.66 -45.27
C ASN A 5 33.25 0.57 -44.17
N PHE A 6 32.09 0.31 -43.55
CA PHE A 6 31.95 -0.77 -42.57
C PHE A 6 31.87 -2.15 -43.25
N SER A 7 31.27 -2.19 -44.44
CA SER A 7 31.17 -3.39 -45.27
C SER A 7 32.54 -3.90 -45.72
N SER A 8 33.50 -3.02 -46.04
CA SER A 8 34.83 -3.42 -46.54
C SER A 8 35.72 -4.08 -45.46
N SER A 9 35.76 -3.52 -44.25
CA SER A 9 36.49 -4.11 -43.10
C SER A 9 35.91 -5.47 -42.69
N ALA A 10 34.57 -5.57 -42.64
CA ALA A 10 33.87 -6.81 -42.37
C ALA A 10 34.16 -7.88 -43.42
N LYS A 11 34.08 -7.52 -44.71
CA LYS A 11 34.42 -8.39 -45.84
C LYS A 11 35.86 -8.90 -45.73
N GLN A 12 36.84 -8.02 -45.49
CA GLN A 12 38.25 -8.42 -45.38
C GLN A 12 38.48 -9.37 -44.19
N SER A 13 37.84 -9.11 -43.06
CA SER A 13 37.96 -9.95 -41.86
C SER A 13 37.36 -11.34 -42.08
N LEU A 14 36.22 -11.44 -42.76
CA LEU A 14 35.61 -12.71 -43.14
C LEU A 14 36.47 -13.48 -44.15
N ILE A 15 37.03 -12.80 -45.16
CA ILE A 15 37.96 -13.44 -46.12
C ILE A 15 39.19 -14.01 -45.40
N ASN A 16 39.76 -13.26 -44.46
CA ASN A 16 40.90 -13.73 -43.66
C ASN A 16 40.53 -14.94 -42.79
N LEU A 17 39.33 -14.94 -42.20
CA LEU A 17 38.80 -16.06 -41.44
C LEU A 17 38.64 -17.30 -42.32
N GLY A 18 38.05 -17.15 -43.51
CA GLY A 18 37.89 -18.21 -44.50
C GLY A 18 39.23 -18.84 -44.91
N LYS A 19 40.22 -18.01 -45.28
CA LYS A 19 41.59 -18.46 -45.60
C LYS A 19 42.24 -19.23 -44.46
N LYS A 20 42.04 -18.79 -43.21
CA LYS A 20 42.57 -19.46 -42.01
C LYS A 20 41.89 -20.81 -41.77
N VAL A 21 40.58 -20.91 -42.00
CA VAL A 21 39.84 -22.18 -41.88
C VAL A 21 40.29 -23.16 -42.98
N GLU A 22 40.44 -22.68 -44.22
CA GLU A 22 40.92 -23.51 -45.33
C GLU A 22 42.34 -24.03 -45.12
N SER A 23 43.26 -23.19 -44.62
CA SER A 23 44.65 -23.59 -44.39
C SER A 23 44.83 -24.54 -43.20
N SER A 24 43.94 -24.47 -42.20
CA SER A 24 43.97 -25.32 -41.00
C SER A 24 43.17 -26.62 -41.14
N SER A 25 42.35 -26.75 -42.19
CA SER A 25 41.55 -27.95 -42.40
C SER A 25 42.31 -28.98 -43.24
N ALA A 26 42.54 -30.18 -42.70
CA ALA A 26 43.25 -31.27 -43.37
C ALA A 26 42.71 -31.53 -44.78
N LYS A 27 43.59 -31.52 -45.80
CA LYS A 27 43.25 -31.85 -47.18
C LYS A 27 43.04 -33.36 -47.28
N VAL A 28 41.95 -33.78 -47.93
CA VAL A 28 41.64 -35.19 -48.19
C VAL A 28 41.81 -35.41 -49.69
N ASP A 29 42.77 -36.24 -50.07
CA ASP A 29 43.03 -36.55 -51.48
C ASP A 29 41.84 -37.30 -52.09
N GLY A 30 41.40 -36.86 -53.28
CA GLY A 30 40.24 -37.42 -53.97
C GLY A 30 38.86 -36.95 -53.47
N GLU A 31 38.79 -35.94 -52.59
CA GLU A 31 37.50 -35.38 -52.15
C GLU A 31 36.76 -34.67 -53.31
N SER A 32 35.45 -34.90 -53.42
CA SER A 32 34.62 -34.13 -54.36
C SER A 32 34.40 -32.70 -53.85
N ASP A 33 34.08 -31.76 -54.74
CA ASP A 33 33.79 -30.36 -54.36
C ASP A 33 32.67 -30.25 -53.32
N TYR A 34 31.68 -31.15 -53.37
CA TYR A 34 30.61 -31.25 -52.38
C TYR A 34 31.12 -31.68 -50.99
N GLN A 35 32.01 -32.68 -50.94
CA GLN A 35 32.60 -33.15 -49.68
C GLN A 35 33.51 -32.10 -49.06
N LYS A 36 34.31 -31.42 -49.90
CA LYS A 36 35.14 -30.28 -49.51
C LYS A 36 34.29 -29.14 -48.92
N ALA A 37 33.20 -28.77 -49.58
CA ALA A 37 32.29 -27.73 -49.11
C ALA A 37 31.66 -28.09 -47.75
N LYS A 38 31.20 -29.34 -47.57
CA LYS A 38 30.62 -29.82 -46.30
C LYS A 38 31.64 -29.87 -45.16
N ARG A 39 32.89 -30.24 -45.45
CA ARG A 39 34.01 -30.23 -44.50
C ARG A 39 34.33 -28.80 -44.04
N LEU A 40 34.50 -27.88 -44.98
CA LEU A 40 34.76 -26.47 -44.69
C LEU A 40 33.58 -25.82 -43.96
N GLN A 41 32.35 -26.17 -44.31
CA GLN A 41 31.15 -25.73 -43.60
C GLN A 41 31.20 -26.11 -42.12
N LYS A 42 31.54 -27.37 -41.79
CA LYS A 42 31.68 -27.84 -40.40
C LYS A 42 32.87 -27.18 -39.69
N ALA A 43 33.98 -26.98 -40.40
CA ALA A 43 35.18 -26.35 -39.86
C ALA A 43 35.00 -24.85 -39.57
N MET A 44 34.10 -24.16 -40.28
CA MET A 44 33.87 -22.72 -40.15
C MET A 44 33.05 -22.33 -38.92
N THR A 45 32.14 -23.19 -38.43
CA THR A 45 31.20 -22.85 -37.36
C THR A 45 31.90 -22.39 -36.07
N GLY A 46 32.90 -23.14 -35.59
CA GLY A 46 33.62 -22.81 -34.35
C GLY A 46 34.49 -21.54 -34.46
N PRO A 47 35.28 -21.36 -35.53
CA PRO A 47 36.02 -20.13 -35.78
C PRO A 47 35.14 -18.88 -35.93
N LEU A 48 33.97 -19.00 -36.59
CA LEU A 48 33.00 -17.90 -36.71
C LEU A 48 32.48 -17.47 -35.33
N ASP A 49 32.04 -18.44 -34.52
CA ASP A 49 31.52 -18.19 -33.18
C ASP A 49 32.59 -17.52 -32.29
N LYS A 50 33.81 -18.07 -32.25
CA LYS A 50 34.94 -17.47 -31.51
C LYS A 50 35.27 -16.06 -31.99
N PHE A 51 35.21 -15.82 -33.30
CA PHE A 51 35.50 -14.52 -33.87
C PHE A 51 34.47 -13.47 -33.43
N LEU A 52 33.17 -13.79 -33.57
CA LEU A 52 32.09 -12.89 -33.14
C LEU A 52 32.09 -12.69 -31.62
N TYR A 53 32.39 -13.73 -30.84
CA TYR A 53 32.59 -13.63 -29.40
C TYR A 53 33.71 -12.66 -29.04
N HIS A 54 34.86 -12.71 -29.72
CA HIS A 54 35.95 -11.76 -29.50
C HIS A 54 35.57 -10.32 -29.88
N CYS A 55 34.83 -10.12 -30.97
CA CYS A 55 34.29 -8.81 -31.32
C CYS A 55 33.34 -8.29 -30.23
N ARG A 56 32.49 -9.15 -29.67
CA ARG A 56 31.57 -8.82 -28.58
C ARG A 56 32.33 -8.36 -27.33
N GLN A 57 33.36 -9.10 -26.92
CA GLN A 57 34.19 -8.75 -25.77
C GLN A 57 34.91 -7.41 -25.93
N ARG A 58 35.35 -7.10 -27.17
CA ARG A 58 36.00 -5.83 -27.51
C ARG A 58 35.02 -4.69 -27.76
N LYS A 59 33.71 -4.94 -27.68
CA LYS A 59 32.64 -4.01 -28.04
C LYS A 59 32.76 -3.48 -29.47
N ASP A 60 33.30 -4.29 -30.39
CA ASP A 60 33.43 -3.97 -31.81
C ASP A 60 32.11 -4.27 -32.55
N TYR A 61 31.09 -3.49 -32.21
CA TYR A 61 29.72 -3.70 -32.65
C TYR A 61 29.51 -3.44 -34.14
N LYS A 62 30.26 -2.48 -34.70
CA LYS A 62 30.21 -2.16 -36.13
C LYS A 62 30.68 -3.33 -36.98
N GLN A 63 31.70 -4.05 -36.50
CA GLN A 63 32.21 -5.24 -37.18
C GLN A 63 31.18 -6.37 -37.18
N ILE A 64 30.48 -6.62 -36.07
CA ILE A 64 29.43 -7.64 -35.97
C ILE A 64 28.25 -7.31 -36.89
N GLU A 65 27.77 -6.06 -36.87
CA GLU A 65 26.70 -5.59 -37.76
C GLU A 65 27.10 -5.71 -39.23
N GLY A 66 28.32 -5.28 -39.58
CA GLY A 66 28.85 -5.43 -40.94
C GLY A 66 28.89 -6.89 -41.41
N ILE A 67 29.28 -7.82 -40.54
CA ILE A 67 29.30 -9.27 -40.84
C ILE A 67 27.89 -9.78 -41.14
N ALA A 68 26.87 -9.36 -40.39
CA ALA A 68 25.50 -9.78 -40.60
C ALA A 68 24.97 -9.38 -41.99
N TYR A 69 25.38 -8.23 -42.51
CA TYR A 69 25.00 -7.76 -43.85
C TYR A 69 25.80 -8.39 -45.00
N VAL A 70 27.07 -8.73 -44.79
CA VAL A 70 27.97 -9.16 -45.88
C VAL A 70 28.23 -10.67 -45.91
N TRP A 71 27.66 -11.44 -44.99
CA TRP A 71 27.90 -12.88 -44.88
C TRP A 71 27.56 -13.63 -46.18
N ASP A 72 26.35 -13.43 -46.71
CA ASP A 72 25.88 -14.11 -47.92
C ASP A 72 26.69 -13.68 -49.16
N ASP A 73 27.23 -12.44 -49.18
CA ASP A 73 28.11 -11.94 -50.25
C ASP A 73 29.48 -12.65 -50.24
N VAL A 74 30.07 -12.85 -49.05
CA VAL A 74 31.44 -13.37 -48.90
C VAL A 74 31.45 -14.91 -48.96
N PHE A 75 30.41 -15.55 -48.44
CA PHE A 75 30.29 -17.00 -48.38
C PHE A 75 28.95 -17.48 -48.96
N PRO A 76 28.67 -17.25 -50.25
CA PRO A 76 27.42 -17.68 -50.89
C PRO A 76 27.19 -19.20 -50.77
N GLN A 77 28.27 -19.99 -50.77
CA GLN A 77 28.23 -21.44 -50.55
C GLN A 77 27.69 -21.86 -49.18
N PHE A 78 27.66 -20.95 -48.20
CA PHE A 78 27.14 -21.19 -46.86
C PHE A 78 25.84 -20.43 -46.57
N ALA A 79 25.26 -19.74 -47.56
CA ALA A 79 24.08 -18.90 -47.36
C ALA A 79 22.88 -19.69 -46.80
N SER A 80 22.70 -20.96 -47.18
CA SER A 80 21.63 -21.83 -46.67
C SER A 80 21.94 -22.49 -45.32
N ASN A 81 23.12 -22.28 -44.74
CA ASN A 81 23.50 -22.93 -43.49
C ASN A 81 22.86 -22.25 -42.27
N MET A 82 21.86 -22.92 -41.70
CA MET A 82 21.12 -22.41 -40.54
C MET A 82 21.99 -22.23 -39.30
N LYS A 83 23.03 -23.05 -39.08
CA LYS A 83 23.91 -22.89 -37.92
C LYS A 83 24.70 -21.58 -37.96
N HIS A 84 25.23 -21.22 -39.14
CA HIS A 84 25.97 -19.98 -39.30
C HIS A 84 25.04 -18.77 -39.17
N ARG A 85 23.84 -18.85 -39.77
CA ARG A 85 22.83 -17.79 -39.63
C ARG A 85 22.40 -17.59 -38.18
N THR A 86 22.16 -18.67 -37.42
CA THR A 86 21.82 -18.58 -35.99
C THR A 86 22.90 -17.82 -35.21
N ILE A 87 24.17 -18.22 -35.34
CA ILE A 87 25.29 -17.56 -34.63
C ILE A 87 25.37 -16.06 -34.98
N ILE A 88 25.21 -15.73 -36.27
CA ILE A 88 25.26 -14.34 -36.74
C ILE A 88 24.07 -13.55 -36.19
N CYS A 89 22.85 -14.08 -36.27
CA CYS A 89 21.64 -13.44 -35.77
C CYS A 89 21.67 -13.25 -34.26
N GLU A 90 22.16 -14.21 -33.47
CA GLU A 90 22.31 -14.10 -32.02
C GLU A 90 23.25 -12.95 -31.64
N ASN A 91 24.43 -12.88 -32.29
CA ASN A 91 25.39 -11.81 -32.03
C ASN A 91 24.89 -10.45 -32.54
N TYR A 92 24.17 -10.41 -33.66
CA TYR A 92 23.58 -9.19 -34.17
C TYR A 92 22.44 -8.68 -33.26
N ALA A 93 21.56 -9.55 -32.81
CA ALA A 93 20.52 -9.22 -31.83
C ALA A 93 21.12 -8.67 -30.54
N PHE A 94 22.19 -9.31 -30.03
CA PHE A 94 22.92 -8.83 -28.87
C PHE A 94 23.42 -7.39 -29.06
N VAL A 95 24.04 -7.10 -30.21
CA VAL A 95 24.57 -5.76 -30.51
C VAL A 95 23.46 -4.71 -30.55
N LEU A 96 22.36 -5.01 -31.25
CA LEU A 96 21.24 -4.09 -31.35
C LEU A 96 20.61 -3.81 -29.98
N ASN A 97 20.40 -4.85 -29.16
CA ASN A 97 19.92 -4.69 -27.79
C ASN A 97 20.87 -3.87 -26.91
N TYR A 98 22.18 -4.11 -27.01
CA TYR A 98 23.17 -3.31 -26.26
C TYR A 98 23.13 -1.83 -26.67
N GLN A 99 22.89 -1.55 -27.95
CA GLN A 99 22.72 -0.20 -28.48
C GLN A 99 21.31 0.38 -28.25
N GLN A 100 20.43 -0.33 -27.52
CA GLN A 100 19.03 0.04 -27.29
C GLN A 100 18.20 0.22 -28.58
N ARG A 101 18.64 -0.40 -29.68
CA ARG A 101 17.94 -0.42 -30.97
C ARG A 101 16.89 -1.55 -31.00
N PHE A 102 15.98 -1.53 -30.03
CA PHE A 102 15.01 -2.61 -29.82
C PHE A 102 14.06 -2.80 -31.03
N GLY A 103 13.66 -1.71 -31.69
CA GLY A 103 12.82 -1.78 -32.89
C GLY A 103 13.50 -2.52 -34.03
N ASP A 104 14.80 -2.28 -34.24
CA ASP A 104 15.58 -2.96 -35.26
C ASP A 104 15.71 -4.46 -34.99
N VAL A 105 15.72 -4.90 -33.72
CA VAL A 105 15.70 -6.33 -33.36
C VAL A 105 14.40 -6.96 -33.84
N ILE A 106 13.27 -6.40 -33.45
CA ILE A 106 11.95 -6.94 -33.80
C ILE A 106 11.74 -6.88 -35.31
N ASP A 107 12.02 -5.75 -35.96
CA ASP A 107 11.76 -5.57 -37.37
C ASP A 107 12.67 -6.45 -38.24
N ASN A 108 13.97 -6.49 -37.97
CA ASN A 108 14.93 -7.20 -38.83
C ASN A 108 14.99 -8.71 -38.56
N LEU A 109 14.79 -9.14 -37.31
CA LEU A 109 14.98 -10.54 -36.92
C LEU A 109 13.67 -11.28 -36.69
N PHE A 110 12.54 -10.58 -36.56
CA PHE A 110 11.24 -11.19 -36.37
C PHE A 110 10.25 -10.84 -37.47
N LYS A 111 9.78 -9.58 -37.56
CA LYS A 111 8.70 -9.17 -38.48
C LYS A 111 9.05 -9.36 -39.95
N LYS A 112 10.24 -8.94 -40.40
CA LYS A 112 10.69 -9.13 -41.81
C LYS A 112 10.83 -10.58 -42.22
N GLN A 113 11.18 -11.48 -41.29
CA GLN A 113 11.30 -12.90 -41.60
C GLN A 113 9.94 -13.59 -41.67
N LEU A 114 8.94 -13.08 -40.93
CA LEU A 114 7.56 -13.55 -40.98
C LEU A 114 6.81 -13.04 -42.23
N SER A 115 7.21 -11.89 -42.79
CA SER A 115 6.56 -11.26 -43.95
C SER A 115 7.13 -11.69 -45.32
N VAL A 116 8.00 -12.71 -45.38
CA VAL A 116 8.51 -13.27 -46.64
C VAL A 116 7.35 -13.90 -47.42
N ARG A 117 6.80 -13.13 -48.36
CA ARG A 117 5.69 -13.47 -49.26
C ARG A 117 5.92 -14.79 -49.99
N THR A 118 5.06 -15.76 -49.75
CA THR A 118 4.75 -16.79 -50.75
C THR A 118 3.84 -16.16 -51.80
N ASN A 119 4.18 -16.29 -53.09
CA ASN A 119 3.34 -15.85 -54.19
C ASN A 119 1.96 -16.56 -54.12
N GLY A 120 0.95 -15.87 -53.60
CA GLY A 120 -0.42 -16.37 -53.45
C GLY A 120 -0.85 -16.51 -51.98
N GLY A 121 -1.26 -15.39 -51.36
CA GLY A 121 -1.83 -15.36 -50.00
C GLY A 121 -0.81 -15.17 -48.88
N GLU A 122 -1.23 -14.47 -47.81
CA GLU A 122 -0.50 -14.32 -46.55
C GLU A 122 -0.40 -15.66 -45.82
N SER A 123 0.42 -16.58 -46.32
CA SER A 123 0.83 -17.76 -45.56
C SER A 123 2.16 -17.46 -44.87
N VAL A 124 2.13 -17.40 -43.54
CA VAL A 124 3.34 -17.16 -42.73
C VAL A 124 4.23 -18.41 -42.83
N ASN A 125 5.40 -18.28 -43.46
CA ASN A 125 6.33 -19.40 -43.60
C ASN A 125 7.13 -19.63 -42.30
N TYR A 126 6.46 -20.21 -41.30
CA TYR A 126 7.10 -20.56 -40.03
C TYR A 126 8.29 -21.51 -40.20
N LYS A 127 8.34 -22.33 -41.27
CA LYS A 127 9.43 -23.30 -41.47
C LYS A 127 10.79 -22.63 -41.74
N ALA A 128 10.81 -21.45 -42.35
CA ALA A 128 12.05 -20.75 -42.70
C ALA A 128 12.65 -19.89 -41.57
N LEU A 129 11.87 -19.58 -40.51
CA LEU A 129 12.34 -18.70 -39.43
C LEU A 129 13.49 -19.34 -38.64
N MET A 130 14.65 -18.68 -38.56
CA MET A 130 15.74 -19.15 -37.71
C MET A 130 15.36 -18.85 -36.25
N MET A 131 15.30 -19.85 -35.37
CA MET A 131 14.97 -19.62 -33.98
C MET A 131 15.79 -20.51 -33.05
N SER A 132 16.52 -19.87 -32.14
CA SER A 132 17.24 -20.47 -31.02
C SER A 132 16.76 -19.82 -29.72
N SER A 133 17.02 -20.47 -28.57
CA SER A 133 16.63 -19.90 -27.27
C SER A 133 17.27 -18.53 -27.03
N GLN A 134 18.54 -18.34 -27.37
CA GLN A 134 19.25 -17.06 -27.17
C GLN A 134 18.72 -15.94 -28.08
N LEU A 135 18.38 -16.28 -29.32
CA LEU A 135 17.77 -15.32 -30.24
C LEU A 135 16.36 -14.94 -29.76
N ALA A 136 15.57 -15.92 -29.32
CA ALA A 136 14.24 -15.67 -28.77
C ALA A 136 14.29 -14.79 -27.51
N GLU A 137 15.21 -15.08 -26.57
CA GLU A 137 15.45 -14.23 -25.39
C GLU A 137 15.78 -12.78 -25.80
N SER A 138 16.63 -12.61 -26.81
CA SER A 138 17.02 -11.28 -27.31
C SER A 138 15.83 -10.53 -27.92
N ILE A 139 14.95 -11.23 -28.65
CA ILE A 139 13.74 -10.63 -29.22
C ILE A 139 12.72 -10.31 -28.11
N LEU A 140 12.51 -11.21 -27.15
CA LEU A 140 11.62 -10.98 -26.01
C LEU A 140 12.07 -9.80 -25.14
N LEU A 141 13.38 -9.65 -24.93
CA LEU A 141 13.94 -8.48 -24.26
C LEU A 141 13.54 -7.19 -25.01
N ALA A 142 13.70 -7.17 -26.34
CA ALA A 142 13.32 -6.03 -27.17
C ALA A 142 11.80 -5.75 -27.11
N CYS A 143 10.96 -6.79 -27.20
CA CYS A 143 9.51 -6.67 -27.02
C CYS A 143 9.17 -6.05 -25.67
N GLY A 144 9.83 -6.49 -24.60
CA GLY A 144 9.64 -5.93 -23.26
C GLY A 144 9.98 -4.45 -23.17
N HIS A 145 11.05 -3.99 -23.82
CA HIS A 145 11.38 -2.57 -23.85
C HIS A 145 10.38 -1.73 -24.66
N LEU A 146 9.84 -2.28 -25.75
CA LEU A 146 8.87 -1.59 -26.61
C LEU A 146 7.40 -1.79 -26.18
N LYS A 147 7.15 -2.61 -25.15
CA LYS A 147 5.80 -3.05 -24.76
C LYS A 147 5.03 -3.73 -25.90
N ASP A 148 5.74 -4.41 -26.80
CA ASP A 148 5.16 -5.12 -27.96
C ASP A 148 4.66 -6.51 -27.51
N THR A 149 3.50 -6.54 -26.84
CA THR A 149 2.86 -7.76 -26.33
C THR A 149 2.46 -8.71 -27.45
N GLU A 150 1.95 -8.20 -28.56
CA GLU A 150 1.56 -8.99 -29.73
C GLU A 150 2.75 -9.79 -30.28
N SER A 151 3.90 -9.13 -30.49
CA SER A 151 5.09 -9.82 -30.99
C SER A 151 5.65 -10.82 -29.98
N ALA A 152 5.54 -10.55 -28.68
CA ALA A 152 5.99 -11.47 -27.63
C ALA A 152 5.13 -12.75 -27.59
N VAL A 153 3.79 -12.62 -27.67
CA VAL A 153 2.88 -13.78 -27.71
C VAL A 153 3.09 -14.58 -28.99
N ARG A 154 3.19 -13.91 -30.14
CA ARG A 154 3.46 -14.58 -31.41
C ARG A 154 4.80 -15.31 -31.41
N LEU A 155 5.82 -14.75 -30.77
CA LEU A 155 7.12 -15.41 -30.62
C LEU A 155 7.02 -16.67 -29.75
N LEU A 156 6.26 -16.63 -28.64
CA LEU A 156 6.00 -17.80 -27.80
C LEU A 156 5.36 -18.94 -28.61
N GLU A 157 4.33 -18.65 -29.42
CA GLU A 157 3.69 -19.64 -30.28
C GLU A 157 4.70 -20.29 -31.24
N ILE A 158 5.57 -19.49 -31.85
CA ILE A 158 6.59 -19.99 -32.76
C ILE A 158 7.63 -20.84 -32.04
N MET A 159 8.04 -20.46 -30.82
CA MET A 159 8.94 -21.27 -30.01
C MET A 159 8.33 -22.63 -29.71
N ARG A 160 7.04 -22.68 -29.32
CA ARG A 160 6.30 -23.92 -29.08
C ARG A 160 6.19 -24.76 -30.35
N LEU A 161 5.77 -24.18 -31.48
CA LEU A 161 5.65 -24.87 -32.77
C LEU A 161 6.98 -25.47 -33.26
N LYS A 162 8.11 -24.84 -32.93
CA LYS A 162 9.45 -25.30 -33.32
C LYS A 162 10.15 -26.14 -32.28
N ASN A 163 9.50 -26.44 -31.15
CA ASN A 163 10.11 -27.12 -29.99
C ASN A 163 11.41 -26.42 -29.53
N VAL A 164 11.45 -25.10 -29.59
CA VAL A 164 12.56 -24.31 -29.03
C VAL A 164 12.36 -24.25 -27.52
N ARG A 165 13.37 -24.72 -26.77
CA ARG A 165 13.35 -24.67 -25.31
C ARG A 165 13.14 -23.23 -24.82
N ILE A 166 12.09 -23.01 -24.05
CA ILE A 166 11.84 -21.76 -23.34
C ILE A 166 12.66 -21.80 -22.04
N THR A 167 13.50 -20.80 -21.85
CA THR A 167 14.39 -20.70 -20.68
C THR A 167 13.78 -19.80 -19.61
N LYS A 168 14.32 -19.85 -18.39
CA LYS A 168 13.95 -18.93 -17.30
C LYS A 168 14.01 -17.46 -17.72
N VAL A 169 15.04 -17.08 -18.49
CA VAL A 169 15.23 -15.71 -18.98
C VAL A 169 14.14 -15.33 -19.99
N ALA A 170 13.77 -16.25 -20.88
CA ALA A 170 12.68 -16.04 -21.82
C ALA A 170 11.34 -15.85 -21.08
N TYR A 171 11.01 -16.71 -20.11
CA TYR A 171 9.81 -16.55 -19.28
C TYR A 171 9.79 -15.21 -18.54
N PHE A 172 10.92 -14.80 -17.95
CA PHE A 172 11.02 -13.49 -17.30
C PHE A 172 10.70 -12.34 -18.25
N HIS A 173 11.32 -12.29 -19.44
CA HIS A 173 11.05 -11.21 -20.40
C HIS A 173 9.62 -11.24 -20.92
N LEU A 174 9.07 -12.43 -21.17
CA LEU A 174 7.70 -12.59 -21.63
C LEU A 174 6.70 -12.11 -20.56
N LEU A 175 6.79 -12.60 -19.33
CA LEU A 175 5.95 -12.18 -18.21
C LEU A 175 6.07 -10.67 -17.97
N ASN A 176 7.29 -10.13 -17.96
CA ASN A 176 7.51 -8.69 -17.79
C ASN A 176 6.91 -7.86 -18.93
N THR A 177 6.83 -8.40 -20.15
CA THR A 177 6.17 -7.73 -21.27
C THR A 177 4.66 -7.73 -21.11
N LEU A 178 4.08 -8.88 -20.73
CA LEU A 178 2.64 -9.04 -20.53
C LEU A 178 2.10 -8.22 -19.35
N LEU A 179 2.89 -8.08 -18.29
CA LEU A 179 2.52 -7.34 -17.07
C LEU A 179 2.78 -5.82 -17.17
N LYS A 180 3.37 -5.33 -18.27
CA LYS A 180 3.73 -3.91 -18.43
C LYS A 180 2.56 -3.00 -18.80
N ASP A 181 1.47 -3.57 -19.31
CA ASP A 181 0.23 -2.88 -19.61
C ASP A 181 -0.87 -3.43 -18.70
N GLU A 182 -0.95 -2.89 -17.49
CA GLU A 182 -1.84 -3.39 -16.42
C GLU A 182 -3.33 -3.34 -16.82
N GLU A 183 -3.72 -2.48 -17.76
CA GLU A 183 -5.12 -2.34 -18.20
C GLU A 183 -5.57 -3.44 -19.18
N ASN A 184 -4.65 -4.06 -19.92
CA ASN A 184 -4.95 -5.04 -20.97
C ASN A 184 -4.21 -6.38 -20.74
N VAL A 185 -3.91 -6.71 -19.49
CA VAL A 185 -3.18 -7.94 -19.17
C VAL A 185 -4.02 -9.16 -19.57
N ASN A 186 -3.46 -10.01 -20.43
CA ASN A 186 -4.00 -11.35 -20.64
C ASN A 186 -3.63 -12.24 -19.44
N LEU A 187 -4.40 -12.11 -18.35
CA LEU A 187 -4.11 -12.77 -17.08
C LEU A 187 -4.11 -14.29 -17.21
N GLY A 188 -5.02 -14.86 -18.02
CA GLY A 188 -5.08 -16.29 -18.27
C GLY A 188 -3.76 -16.85 -18.82
N LEU A 189 -3.15 -16.14 -19.77
CA LEU A 189 -1.83 -16.48 -20.31
C LEU A 189 -0.71 -16.26 -19.29
N VAL A 190 -0.76 -15.16 -18.52
CA VAL A 190 0.24 -14.88 -17.46
C VAL A 190 0.27 -16.01 -16.42
N LEU A 191 -0.89 -16.42 -15.90
CA LEU A 191 -0.98 -17.49 -14.90
C LEU A 191 -0.55 -18.84 -15.49
N GLN A 192 -0.92 -19.14 -16.75
CA GLN A 192 -0.43 -20.33 -17.44
C GLN A 192 1.10 -20.35 -17.53
N LEU A 193 1.73 -19.23 -17.88
CA LEU A 193 3.18 -19.13 -17.95
C LEU A 193 3.83 -19.27 -16.57
N CYS A 194 3.22 -18.76 -15.51
CA CYS A 194 3.68 -18.98 -14.14
C CYS A 194 3.60 -20.46 -13.74
N GLU A 195 2.50 -21.15 -14.08
CA GLU A 195 2.34 -22.60 -13.86
C GLU A 195 3.41 -23.39 -14.62
N GLU A 196 3.72 -23.03 -15.87
CA GLU A 196 4.80 -23.65 -16.66
C GLU A 196 6.18 -23.44 -16.00
N VAL A 197 6.46 -22.26 -15.44
CA VAL A 197 7.72 -22.02 -14.70
C VAL A 197 7.81 -22.93 -13.48
N VAL A 198 6.72 -23.07 -12.72
CA VAL A 198 6.70 -23.88 -11.49
C VAL A 198 6.75 -25.38 -11.80
N HIS A 199 5.99 -25.86 -12.78
CA HIS A 199 5.85 -27.30 -13.04
C HIS A 199 6.85 -27.83 -14.07
N ASP A 200 7.07 -27.14 -15.18
CA ASP A 200 7.92 -27.64 -16.27
C ASP A 200 9.40 -27.34 -16.02
N LEU A 201 9.70 -26.18 -15.42
CA LEU A 201 11.07 -25.80 -15.06
C LEU A 201 11.45 -26.17 -13.62
N ASN A 202 10.49 -26.53 -12.77
CA ASN A 202 10.69 -26.77 -11.34
C ASN A 202 11.44 -25.60 -10.66
N ASP A 203 11.00 -24.38 -10.96
CA ASP A 203 11.63 -23.13 -10.52
C ASP A 203 10.57 -22.16 -9.98
N THR A 204 11.00 -21.08 -9.32
CA THR A 204 10.07 -20.06 -8.79
C THR A 204 9.80 -18.97 -9.82
N VAL A 205 8.56 -18.48 -9.82
CA VAL A 205 8.21 -17.25 -10.56
C VAL A 205 9.19 -16.13 -10.12
N PRO A 206 9.74 -15.32 -11.05
CA PRO A 206 10.68 -14.28 -10.69
C PRO A 206 10.12 -13.32 -9.63
N MET A 207 10.83 -13.18 -8.50
CA MET A 207 10.39 -12.38 -7.35
C MET A 207 10.10 -10.92 -7.69
N SER A 208 10.81 -10.35 -8.65
CA SER A 208 10.55 -8.99 -9.11
C SER A 208 9.21 -8.84 -9.83
N LEU A 209 8.62 -9.92 -10.35
CA LEU A 209 7.33 -9.91 -11.07
C LEU A 209 6.19 -10.49 -10.22
N LEU A 210 6.49 -11.39 -9.29
CA LEU A 210 5.50 -12.13 -8.49
C LEU A 210 4.47 -11.23 -7.78
N PRO A 211 4.85 -10.12 -7.11
CA PRO A 211 3.85 -9.26 -6.47
C PRO A 211 2.90 -8.61 -7.48
N THR A 212 3.37 -8.29 -8.69
CA THR A 212 2.53 -7.74 -9.76
C THR A 212 1.55 -8.79 -10.28
N VAL A 213 1.98 -10.05 -10.43
CA VAL A 213 1.08 -11.15 -10.81
C VAL A 213 -0.04 -11.31 -9.79
N ILE A 214 0.32 -11.36 -8.50
CA ILE A 214 -0.66 -11.52 -7.41
C ILE A 214 -1.61 -10.32 -7.33
N LYS A 215 -1.08 -9.10 -7.45
CA LYS A 215 -1.88 -7.87 -7.47
C LYS A 215 -2.92 -7.90 -8.60
N VAL A 216 -2.48 -8.15 -9.84
CA VAL A 216 -3.38 -8.19 -11.00
C VAL A 216 -4.39 -9.33 -10.87
N ALA A 217 -3.98 -10.49 -10.35
CA ALA A 217 -4.89 -11.60 -10.10
C ALA A 217 -5.96 -11.28 -9.05
N ALA A 218 -5.60 -10.53 -7.99
CA ALA A 218 -6.56 -10.06 -7.00
C ALA A 218 -7.57 -9.06 -7.59
N GLU A 219 -7.15 -8.21 -8.51
CA GLU A 219 -8.02 -7.24 -9.20
C GLU A 219 -8.99 -7.90 -10.21
N HIS A 220 -8.74 -9.16 -10.58
CA HIS A 220 -9.55 -9.93 -11.54
C HIS A 220 -10.17 -11.19 -10.92
N ASP A 221 -10.24 -11.29 -9.59
CA ASP A 221 -10.83 -12.42 -8.85
C ASP A 221 -10.23 -13.81 -9.18
N GLU A 222 -8.95 -13.86 -9.57
CA GLU A 222 -8.18 -15.07 -9.90
C GLU A 222 -7.05 -15.31 -8.89
N LEU A 223 -7.18 -14.72 -7.69
CA LEU A 223 -6.16 -14.78 -6.66
C LEU A 223 -5.81 -16.21 -6.24
N ASP A 224 -6.81 -17.09 -6.09
CA ASP A 224 -6.59 -18.47 -5.67
C ASP A 224 -5.64 -19.21 -6.64
N ARG A 225 -5.83 -18.99 -7.94
CA ARG A 225 -4.96 -19.56 -8.98
C ARG A 225 -3.55 -18.99 -8.91
N ALA A 226 -3.40 -17.69 -8.66
CA ALA A 226 -2.10 -17.06 -8.48
C ALA A 226 -1.38 -17.54 -7.20
N MET A 227 -2.11 -17.81 -6.12
CA MET A 227 -1.54 -18.31 -4.87
C MET A 227 -1.06 -19.76 -5.00
N ASN A 228 -1.62 -20.57 -5.89
CA ASN A 228 -1.11 -21.93 -6.16
C ASN A 228 0.32 -21.95 -6.73
N VAL A 229 0.75 -20.87 -7.40
CA VAL A 229 2.11 -20.71 -7.94
C VAL A 229 2.98 -19.79 -7.09
N TYR A 230 2.46 -19.31 -5.96
CA TYR A 230 3.19 -18.45 -5.05
C TYR A 230 4.24 -19.24 -4.27
N ASN A 231 5.49 -18.77 -4.33
CA ASN A 231 6.58 -19.27 -3.51
C ASN A 231 7.59 -18.14 -3.28
N HIS A 232 7.87 -17.82 -2.02
CA HIS A 232 8.84 -16.80 -1.62
C HIS A 232 9.96 -17.44 -0.79
N PRO A 233 11.10 -17.80 -1.42
CA PRO A 233 12.27 -18.28 -0.70
C PRO A 233 12.85 -17.21 0.24
N ILE A 234 13.30 -17.62 1.44
CA ILE A 234 13.80 -16.74 2.50
C ILE A 234 15.05 -15.94 2.06
N ASP A 235 15.84 -16.51 1.15
CA ASP A 235 17.08 -15.96 0.60
C ASP A 235 16.91 -15.27 -0.76
N ALA A 236 15.67 -15.16 -1.26
CA ALA A 236 15.43 -14.59 -2.57
C ALA A 236 15.82 -13.10 -2.61
N PRO A 237 16.53 -12.63 -3.64
CA PRO A 237 17.02 -11.25 -3.68
C PRO A 237 15.87 -10.25 -3.82
N MET A 238 15.88 -9.21 -2.98
CA MET A 238 14.94 -8.09 -3.03
C MET A 238 15.70 -6.79 -3.22
N ASP A 239 15.49 -6.15 -4.37
CA ASP A 239 15.92 -4.77 -4.60
C ASP A 239 14.81 -3.78 -4.23
N SER A 240 15.14 -2.48 -4.18
CA SER A 240 14.17 -1.43 -3.82
C SER A 240 12.90 -1.44 -4.68
N PHE A 241 13.02 -1.91 -5.93
CA PHE A 241 11.88 -2.00 -6.84
C PHE A 241 10.97 -3.19 -6.52
N THR A 242 11.55 -4.35 -6.20
CA THR A 242 10.82 -5.54 -5.75
C THR A 242 10.13 -5.27 -4.41
N GLU A 243 10.81 -4.60 -3.48
CA GLU A 243 10.22 -4.16 -2.21
C GLU A 243 8.97 -3.31 -2.41
N PHE A 244 9.06 -2.30 -3.28
CA PHE A 244 7.94 -1.42 -3.62
C PHE A 244 6.76 -2.18 -4.23
N ARG A 245 7.01 -3.19 -5.07
CA ARG A 245 5.97 -4.03 -5.66
C ARG A 245 5.24 -4.87 -4.61
N PHE A 246 5.95 -5.41 -3.61
CA PHE A 246 5.32 -6.08 -2.46
C PHE A 246 4.45 -5.12 -1.65
N GLU A 247 4.92 -3.89 -1.43
CA GLU A 247 4.16 -2.87 -0.71
C GLU A 247 2.83 -2.55 -1.40
N ILE A 248 2.83 -2.38 -2.73
CA ILE A 248 1.59 -2.18 -3.49
C ILE A 248 0.71 -3.43 -3.46
N CYS A 249 1.29 -4.62 -3.66
CA CYS A 249 0.54 -5.88 -3.70
C CYS A 249 -0.21 -6.13 -2.38
N LEU A 250 0.47 -6.04 -1.24
CA LEU A 250 -0.14 -6.25 0.08
C LEU A 250 -1.22 -5.22 0.39
N GLN A 251 -1.02 -3.96 -0.01
CA GLN A 251 -2.05 -2.93 0.10
C GLN A 251 -3.27 -3.23 -0.76
N CYS A 252 -3.08 -3.76 -1.97
CA CYS A 252 -4.18 -4.16 -2.86
C CYS A 252 -4.98 -5.32 -2.25
N LEU A 253 -4.31 -6.35 -1.73
CA LEU A 253 -4.95 -7.48 -1.06
C LEU A 253 -5.76 -7.05 0.17
N CYS A 254 -5.20 -6.14 0.98
CA CYS A 254 -5.90 -5.58 2.14
C CYS A 254 -7.19 -4.85 1.74
N ASN A 255 -7.13 -4.04 0.67
CA ASN A 255 -8.25 -3.26 0.17
C ASN A 255 -9.37 -4.15 -0.40
N HIS A 256 -9.02 -5.25 -1.09
CA HIS A 256 -9.99 -6.20 -1.65
C HIS A 256 -10.50 -7.23 -0.63
N GLY A 257 -9.98 -7.21 0.61
CA GLY A 257 -10.43 -8.11 1.67
C GLY A 257 -9.77 -9.49 1.67
N TYR A 258 -8.77 -9.73 0.82
CA TYR A 258 -8.03 -10.99 0.71
C TYR A 258 -7.02 -11.18 1.87
N ILE A 259 -7.54 -11.27 3.10
CA ILE A 259 -6.75 -11.27 4.33
C ILE A 259 -5.81 -12.48 4.44
N SER A 260 -6.27 -13.68 4.10
CA SER A 260 -5.47 -14.90 4.22
C SER A 260 -4.20 -14.81 3.36
N ALA A 261 -4.37 -14.52 2.06
CA ALA A 261 -3.26 -14.32 1.13
C ALA A 261 -2.36 -13.14 1.53
N MET A 262 -2.95 -12.03 1.99
CA MET A 262 -2.19 -10.89 2.51
C MET A 262 -1.28 -11.30 3.68
N MET A 263 -1.81 -12.02 4.67
CA MET A 263 -1.04 -12.46 5.83
C MET A 263 0.03 -13.49 5.47
N GLU A 264 -0.25 -14.40 4.55
CA GLU A 264 0.75 -15.36 4.05
C GLU A 264 1.94 -14.63 3.39
N ILE A 265 1.66 -13.70 2.48
CA ILE A 265 2.70 -12.94 1.78
C ILE A 265 3.46 -12.02 2.75
N TYR A 266 2.75 -11.35 3.66
CA TYR A 266 3.35 -10.51 4.68
C TYR A 266 4.30 -11.32 5.58
N ASN A 267 3.88 -12.48 6.08
CA ASN A 267 4.72 -13.37 6.87
C ASN A 267 6.00 -13.77 6.13
N ASN A 268 5.91 -14.10 4.84
CA ASN A 268 7.09 -14.46 4.06
C ASN A 268 8.04 -13.27 3.83
N VAL A 269 7.51 -12.06 3.62
CA VAL A 269 8.32 -10.84 3.55
C VAL A 269 9.01 -10.55 4.89
N MET A 270 8.33 -10.78 6.01
CA MET A 270 8.89 -10.60 7.34
C MET A 270 9.98 -11.64 7.66
N LYS A 271 9.83 -12.88 7.19
CA LYS A 271 10.85 -13.93 7.31
C LYS A 271 12.03 -13.77 6.35
N SER A 272 11.88 -13.00 5.26
CA SER A 272 12.95 -12.79 4.29
C SER A 272 14.20 -12.18 4.93
N SER A 273 15.34 -12.77 4.58
CA SER A 273 16.68 -12.35 5.00
C SER A 273 17.23 -11.17 4.18
N THR A 274 16.65 -10.92 3.01
CA THR A 274 17.08 -9.88 2.07
C THR A 274 16.19 -8.64 2.12
N ALA A 275 14.95 -8.77 2.63
CA ALA A 275 14.04 -7.65 2.84
C ALA A 275 14.63 -6.64 3.83
N THR A 276 14.68 -5.37 3.44
CA THR A 276 15.21 -4.32 4.31
C THR A 276 14.34 -4.10 5.54
N ARG A 277 14.96 -3.72 6.66
CA ARG A 277 14.24 -3.28 7.86
C ARG A 277 13.23 -2.17 7.55
N GLY A 278 13.61 -1.22 6.69
CA GLY A 278 12.74 -0.12 6.29
C GLY A 278 11.47 -0.59 5.56
N LEU A 279 11.55 -1.62 4.71
CA LEU A 279 10.37 -2.23 4.11
C LEU A 279 9.46 -2.86 5.18
N LYS A 280 10.03 -3.69 6.06
CA LYS A 280 9.29 -4.37 7.13
C LYS A 280 8.54 -3.38 8.02
N GLU A 281 9.18 -2.29 8.42
CA GLU A 281 8.57 -1.22 9.22
C GLU A 281 7.42 -0.52 8.47
N ARG A 282 7.62 -0.12 7.21
CA ARG A 282 6.58 0.55 6.40
C ARG A 282 5.38 -0.35 6.18
N LEU A 283 5.62 -1.62 5.80
CA LEU A 283 4.57 -2.62 5.58
C LEU A 283 3.75 -2.83 6.86
N SER A 284 4.41 -3.13 7.97
CA SER A 284 3.71 -3.44 9.24
C SER A 284 2.82 -2.27 9.69
N LYS A 285 3.36 -1.05 9.66
CA LYS A 285 2.63 0.18 10.02
C LYS A 285 1.47 0.46 9.07
N CYS A 286 1.68 0.29 7.77
CA CYS A 286 0.67 0.54 6.75
C CYS A 286 -0.48 -0.48 6.83
N LEU A 287 -0.15 -1.77 6.90
CA LEU A 287 -1.14 -2.84 6.97
C LEU A 287 -1.96 -2.77 8.25
N LEU A 288 -1.31 -2.60 9.41
CA LEU A 288 -2.02 -2.45 10.68
C LEU A 288 -3.04 -1.30 10.62
N LEU A 289 -2.62 -0.13 10.12
CA LEU A 289 -3.52 1.02 10.01
C LEU A 289 -4.67 0.78 9.02
N LYS A 290 -4.39 0.19 7.85
CA LYS A 290 -5.42 -0.11 6.84
C LYS A 290 -6.42 -1.14 7.34
N CYS A 291 -5.98 -2.21 7.99
CA CYS A 291 -6.86 -3.21 8.58
C CYS A 291 -7.84 -2.58 9.58
N LEU A 292 -7.40 -1.56 10.33
CA LEU A 292 -8.20 -0.90 11.37
C LEU A 292 -9.15 0.21 10.86
N LYS A 293 -8.89 0.81 9.67
CA LYS A 293 -9.66 1.97 9.18
C LYS A 293 -10.97 1.61 8.45
N ASP A 294 -11.02 0.53 7.67
CA ASP A 294 -12.00 0.42 6.58
C ASP A 294 -13.06 -0.70 6.74
N ARG A 295 -13.35 -1.17 7.96
CA ARG A 295 -14.22 -2.36 8.12
C ARG A 295 -15.51 -2.11 8.88
N LYS A 296 -16.62 -2.54 8.25
CA LYS A 296 -17.97 -2.57 8.81
C LYS A 296 -17.99 -3.34 10.14
N THR A 297 -18.95 -3.01 10.99
CA THR A 297 -19.11 -3.55 12.35
C THR A 297 -19.21 -5.08 12.43
N GLU A 298 -19.63 -5.72 11.33
CA GLU A 298 -19.82 -7.17 11.24
C GLU A 298 -18.50 -7.97 11.14
N HIS A 299 -17.35 -7.31 10.95
CA HIS A 299 -16.06 -7.97 10.78
C HIS A 299 -15.04 -7.65 11.90
N HIS A 300 -15.48 -7.11 13.03
CA HIS A 300 -14.57 -6.68 14.10
C HIS A 300 -13.70 -7.80 14.67
N GLU A 301 -14.23 -9.01 14.82
CA GLU A 301 -13.49 -10.16 15.36
C GLU A 301 -12.35 -10.57 14.40
N ALA A 302 -12.66 -10.77 13.12
CA ALA A 302 -11.64 -11.10 12.10
C ALA A 302 -10.59 -9.98 11.94
N VAL A 303 -10.98 -8.70 12.07
CA VAL A 303 -10.02 -7.59 12.05
C VAL A 303 -9.12 -7.60 13.28
N ALA A 304 -9.67 -7.91 14.45
CA ALA A 304 -8.90 -7.99 15.68
C ALA A 304 -7.88 -9.12 15.63
N GLU A 305 -8.25 -10.31 15.14
CA GLU A 305 -7.32 -11.43 14.94
C GLU A 305 -6.14 -11.03 14.05
N VAL A 306 -6.43 -10.46 12.87
CA VAL A 306 -5.39 -10.01 11.93
C VAL A 306 -4.51 -8.91 12.54
N ALA A 307 -5.10 -7.97 13.28
CA ALA A 307 -4.34 -6.93 13.94
C ALA A 307 -3.42 -7.50 15.03
N LEU A 308 -3.87 -8.51 15.78
CA LEU A 308 -3.07 -9.21 16.79
C LEU A 308 -1.92 -10.00 16.15
N ASP A 309 -2.17 -10.68 15.03
CA ASP A 309 -1.12 -11.39 14.28
C ASP A 309 -0.06 -10.40 13.77
N ILE A 310 -0.48 -9.26 13.22
CA ILE A 310 0.47 -8.21 12.77
C ILE A 310 1.26 -7.67 13.96
N LEU A 311 0.63 -7.44 15.12
CA LEU A 311 1.30 -6.96 16.32
C LEU A 311 2.32 -7.98 16.87
N GLU A 312 2.00 -9.27 16.83
CA GLU A 312 2.93 -10.33 17.25
C GLU A 312 4.18 -10.32 16.37
N ILE A 313 4.01 -10.23 15.05
CA ILE A 313 5.13 -10.12 14.10
C ILE A 313 5.92 -8.81 14.31
N MET A 314 5.24 -7.70 14.59
CA MET A 314 5.90 -6.42 14.90
C MET A 314 6.71 -6.50 16.20
N GLU A 315 6.22 -7.19 17.22
CA GLU A 315 6.90 -7.38 18.50
C GLU A 315 8.14 -8.26 18.33
N GLU A 316 8.05 -9.36 17.57
CA GLU A 316 9.19 -10.20 17.21
C GLU A 316 10.31 -9.41 16.51
N HIS A 317 9.93 -8.44 15.67
CA HIS A 317 10.86 -7.61 14.90
C HIS A 317 11.21 -6.27 15.57
N GLN A 318 10.67 -5.99 16.77
CA GLN A 318 10.83 -4.73 17.49
C GLN A 318 10.48 -3.49 16.64
N ILE A 319 9.34 -3.57 15.94
CA ILE A 319 8.82 -2.50 15.10
C ILE A 319 7.80 -1.68 15.90
N GLU A 320 8.12 -0.43 16.19
CA GLU A 320 7.20 0.50 16.84
C GLU A 320 5.98 0.79 15.95
N THR A 321 4.80 0.98 16.55
CA THR A 321 3.60 1.41 15.82
C THR A 321 3.57 2.93 15.59
N ASN A 322 2.67 3.37 14.72
CA ASN A 322 2.35 4.79 14.61
C ASN A 322 1.33 5.19 15.69
N HIS A 323 1.51 6.37 16.28
CA HIS A 323 0.60 6.91 17.30
C HIS A 323 -0.87 6.99 16.83
N HIS A 324 -1.12 7.24 15.53
CA HIS A 324 -2.46 7.24 14.95
C HIS A 324 -3.17 5.88 14.97
N THR A 325 -2.46 4.79 15.23
CA THR A 325 -2.98 3.43 15.20
C THR A 325 -3.48 2.95 16.56
N VAL A 326 -3.07 3.62 17.66
CA VAL A 326 -3.38 3.18 19.03
C VAL A 326 -4.89 3.23 19.32
N TYR A 327 -5.56 4.35 19.07
CA TYR A 327 -7.01 4.44 19.30
C TYR A 327 -7.83 3.44 18.46
N PRO A 328 -7.64 3.35 17.12
CA PRO A 328 -8.36 2.36 16.32
C PRO A 328 -8.12 0.92 16.77
N LEU A 329 -6.89 0.60 17.18
CA LEU A 329 -6.52 -0.72 17.67
C LEU A 329 -7.25 -1.07 18.97
N ILE A 330 -7.11 -0.22 20.01
CA ILE A 330 -7.75 -0.48 21.31
C ILE A 330 -9.26 -0.53 21.15
N ARG A 331 -9.85 0.36 20.33
CA ARG A 331 -11.28 0.33 20.01
C ARG A 331 -11.69 -1.01 19.39
N THR A 332 -10.95 -1.52 18.41
CA THR A 332 -11.28 -2.81 17.78
C THR A 332 -11.16 -3.97 18.77
N LEU A 333 -10.15 -3.98 19.64
CA LEU A 333 -9.97 -5.02 20.66
C LEU A 333 -11.09 -5.02 21.71
N LEU A 334 -11.55 -3.83 22.12
CA LEU A 334 -12.69 -3.67 23.04
C LEU A 334 -14.00 -4.16 22.40
N LEU A 335 -14.27 -3.76 21.15
CA LEU A 335 -15.46 -4.21 20.42
C LEU A 335 -15.45 -5.73 20.16
N GLY A 336 -14.27 -6.30 19.90
CA GLY A 336 -14.07 -7.74 19.75
C GLY A 336 -14.00 -8.52 21.06
N LYS A 337 -14.14 -7.85 22.22
CA LYS A 337 -14.06 -8.46 23.58
C LYS A 337 -12.74 -9.17 23.88
N TYR A 338 -11.65 -8.79 23.21
CA TYR A 338 -10.30 -9.25 23.53
C TYR A 338 -9.75 -8.58 24.79
N ILE A 339 -10.27 -7.40 25.10
CA ILE A 339 -10.00 -6.66 26.34
C ILE A 339 -11.34 -6.44 27.02
N THR A 340 -11.49 -6.98 28.22
CA THR A 340 -12.73 -6.88 29.02
C THR A 340 -12.49 -6.22 30.36
N THR A 341 -11.26 -6.29 30.86
CA THR A 341 -10.87 -5.72 32.15
C THR A 341 -9.67 -4.80 31.99
N GLY A 342 -9.48 -3.89 32.96
CA GLY A 342 -8.30 -3.02 32.98
C GLY A 342 -7.01 -3.79 33.13
N ASP A 343 -7.05 -4.97 33.76
CA ASP A 343 -5.90 -5.85 33.91
C ASP A 343 -5.53 -6.47 32.56
N ASP A 344 -6.52 -6.83 31.72
CA ASP A 344 -6.29 -7.28 30.34
C ASP A 344 -5.60 -6.19 29.52
N LEU A 345 -6.04 -4.94 29.67
CA LEU A 345 -5.47 -3.80 28.94
C LEU A 345 -4.02 -3.52 29.35
N ILE A 346 -3.71 -3.57 30.65
CA ILE A 346 -2.34 -3.42 31.14
C ILE A 346 -1.47 -4.59 30.70
N ALA A 347 -1.99 -5.82 30.76
CA ALA A 347 -1.30 -7.00 30.27
C ALA A 347 -1.03 -6.91 28.76
N PHE A 348 -1.96 -6.34 27.99
CA PHE A 348 -1.80 -6.09 26.56
C PHE A 348 -0.63 -5.13 26.28
N PHE A 349 -0.58 -3.96 26.95
CA PHE A 349 0.55 -3.04 26.79
C PHE A 349 1.88 -3.64 27.26
N SER A 350 1.84 -4.49 28.29
CA SER A 350 3.03 -5.19 28.78
C SER A 350 3.51 -6.25 27.78
N LYS A 351 2.59 -6.94 27.09
CA LYS A 351 2.91 -7.95 26.08
C LYS A 351 3.56 -7.33 24.83
N TYR A 352 3.09 -6.15 24.41
CA TYR A 352 3.52 -5.48 23.19
C TYR A 352 4.35 -4.22 23.46
N SER A 353 5.22 -4.27 24.49
CA SER A 353 5.92 -3.07 24.99
C SER A 353 6.89 -2.46 23.98
N HIS A 354 7.43 -3.24 23.03
CA HIS A 354 8.32 -2.72 21.98
C HIS A 354 7.51 -2.08 20.84
N VAL A 355 6.29 -2.56 20.60
CA VAL A 355 5.42 -2.01 19.55
C VAL A 355 4.65 -0.78 20.03
N ILE A 356 4.12 -0.83 21.25
CA ILE A 356 3.27 0.20 21.84
C ILE A 356 3.74 0.53 23.25
N GLU A 357 4.47 1.63 23.37
CA GLU A 357 4.89 2.12 24.68
C GLU A 357 3.69 2.60 25.50
N LEU A 358 3.61 2.16 26.76
CA LEU A 358 2.66 2.66 27.73
C LEU A 358 3.08 4.03 28.23
N ASN A 359 2.72 5.07 27.49
CA ASN A 359 3.00 6.45 27.83
C ASN A 359 1.70 7.28 27.92
N SER A 360 1.86 8.58 28.25
CA SER A 360 0.72 9.51 28.37
C SER A 360 -0.18 9.55 27.13
N PHE A 361 0.40 9.39 25.94
CA PHE A 361 -0.37 9.38 24.70
C PHE A 361 -1.19 8.10 24.57
N SER A 362 -0.57 6.93 24.72
CA SER A 362 -1.24 5.64 24.58
C SER A 362 -2.40 5.48 25.58
N ILE A 363 -2.22 5.95 26.82
CA ILE A 363 -3.29 5.97 27.83
C ILE A 363 -4.42 6.92 27.44
N CYS A 364 -4.12 8.11 26.93
CA CYS A 364 -5.16 9.03 26.48
C CYS A 364 -6.00 8.44 25.34
N GLU A 365 -5.35 7.81 24.36
CA GLU A 365 -6.05 7.15 23.24
C GLU A 365 -6.87 5.94 23.71
N ALA A 366 -6.34 5.16 24.67
CA ALA A 366 -7.08 4.04 25.27
C ALA A 366 -8.31 4.51 26.07
N VAL A 367 -8.19 5.61 26.83
CA VAL A 367 -9.31 6.24 27.54
C VAL A 367 -10.39 6.69 26.56
N ILE A 368 -9.99 7.35 25.46
CA ILE A 368 -10.94 7.79 24.42
C ILE A 368 -11.63 6.58 23.77
N ALA A 369 -10.92 5.48 23.53
CA ALA A 369 -11.50 4.23 23.02
C ALA A 369 -12.51 3.61 24.01
N CYS A 370 -12.21 3.59 25.32
CA CYS A 370 -13.13 3.09 26.35
C CYS A 370 -14.40 3.95 26.45
N VAL A 371 -14.24 5.28 26.40
CA VAL A 371 -15.36 6.23 26.33
C VAL A 371 -16.24 5.97 25.11
N PHE A 372 -15.64 5.74 23.95
CA PHE A 372 -16.39 5.42 22.73
C PHE A 372 -17.18 4.10 22.88
N CYS A 373 -16.57 3.08 23.48
CA CYS A 373 -17.21 1.78 23.73
C CYS A 373 -18.19 1.81 24.92
N LYS A 374 -18.35 2.96 25.58
CA LYS A 374 -19.21 3.18 26.76
C LYS A 374 -18.87 2.28 27.95
N ASP A 375 -17.60 1.91 28.11
CA ASP A 375 -17.14 1.09 29.24
C ASP A 375 -16.65 1.97 30.40
N VAL A 376 -17.54 2.19 31.37
CA VAL A 376 -17.28 3.03 32.55
C VAL A 376 -16.20 2.42 33.45
N GLN A 377 -16.21 1.10 33.62
CA GLN A 377 -15.30 0.42 34.55
C GLN A 377 -13.86 0.50 34.06
N LEU A 378 -13.66 0.34 32.75
CA LEU A 378 -12.35 0.49 32.12
C LEU A 378 -11.84 1.93 32.19
N VAL A 379 -12.70 2.93 31.98
CA VAL A 379 -12.30 4.34 32.14
C VAL A 379 -11.84 4.59 33.58
N ASP A 380 -12.62 4.19 34.59
CA ASP A 380 -12.25 4.35 36.00
C ASP A 380 -10.89 3.69 36.31
N LYS A 381 -10.69 2.44 35.87
CA LYS A 381 -9.41 1.70 36.07
C LYS A 381 -8.22 2.40 35.40
N LEU A 382 -8.39 2.94 34.20
CA LEU A 382 -7.32 3.66 33.49
C LEU A 382 -6.93 4.96 34.19
N PHE A 383 -7.89 5.67 34.78
CA PHE A 383 -7.60 6.87 35.58
C PHE A 383 -6.82 6.52 36.85
N VAL A 384 -7.24 5.48 37.57
CA VAL A 384 -6.51 4.99 38.75
C VAL A 384 -5.08 4.62 38.37
N HIS A 385 -4.90 3.83 37.31
CA HIS A 385 -3.58 3.45 36.83
C HIS A 385 -2.71 4.67 36.44
N ALA A 386 -3.30 5.66 35.74
CA ALA A 386 -2.59 6.87 35.38
C ALA A 386 -2.15 7.69 36.60
N LEU A 387 -3.00 7.78 37.64
CA LEU A 387 -2.68 8.47 38.88
C LEU A 387 -1.58 7.73 39.66
N ASP A 388 -1.69 6.42 39.83
CA ASP A 388 -0.73 5.59 40.56
C ASP A 388 0.67 5.63 39.94
N ASN A 389 0.75 5.74 38.62
CA ASN A 389 2.01 5.78 37.86
C ASN A 389 2.44 7.20 37.46
N ASN A 390 1.76 8.25 37.97
CA ASN A 390 2.04 9.64 37.67
C ASN A 390 2.08 9.96 36.15
N ILE A 391 1.17 9.36 35.39
CA ILE A 391 1.04 9.54 33.95
C ILE A 391 0.04 10.68 33.67
N PRO A 392 0.46 11.76 33.01
CA PRO A 392 -0.42 12.90 32.78
C PRO A 392 -1.50 12.58 31.74
N ILE A 393 -2.76 12.86 32.08
CA ILE A 393 -3.89 12.79 31.15
C ILE A 393 -4.08 14.14 30.45
N LYS A 394 -4.05 14.14 29.12
CA LYS A 394 -4.21 15.35 28.32
C LYS A 394 -5.64 15.88 28.40
N TYR A 395 -5.78 17.20 28.37
CA TYR A 395 -7.07 17.90 28.43
C TYR A 395 -8.08 17.40 27.38
N ALA A 396 -7.64 17.08 26.16
CA ALA A 396 -8.52 16.57 25.12
C ALA A 396 -9.20 15.23 25.48
N ALA A 397 -8.50 14.34 26.18
CA ALA A 397 -9.08 13.09 26.68
C ALA A 397 -10.04 13.37 27.85
N LEU A 398 -9.66 14.27 28.77
CA LEU A 398 -10.53 14.71 29.87
C LEU A 398 -11.85 15.30 29.39
N GLU A 399 -11.84 16.11 28.33
CA GLU A 399 -13.07 16.69 27.75
C GLU A 399 -14.03 15.59 27.28
N LYS A 400 -13.52 14.52 26.66
CA LYS A 400 -14.33 13.37 26.24
C LYS A 400 -14.89 12.60 27.42
N VAL A 401 -14.08 12.39 28.46
CA VAL A 401 -14.48 11.68 29.68
C VAL A 401 -15.56 12.45 30.44
N VAL A 402 -15.38 13.76 30.62
CA VAL A 402 -16.37 14.63 31.27
C VAL A 402 -17.70 14.63 30.52
N SER A 403 -17.65 14.74 29.19
CA SER A 403 -18.86 14.65 28.36
C SER A 403 -19.53 13.28 28.49
N PHE A 404 -18.75 12.20 28.57
CA PHE A 404 -19.26 10.84 28.72
C PHE A 404 -19.97 10.62 30.05
N TYR A 405 -19.32 10.91 31.19
CA TYR A 405 -19.95 10.76 32.51
C TYR A 405 -21.20 11.63 32.67
N TYR A 406 -21.18 12.86 32.14
CA TYR A 406 -22.35 13.72 32.16
C TYR A 406 -23.55 13.11 31.40
N LYS A 407 -23.28 12.45 30.26
CA LYS A 407 -24.32 11.77 29.45
C LYS A 407 -24.91 10.54 30.14
N LEU A 408 -24.17 9.88 31.04
CA LEU A 408 -24.71 8.75 31.82
C LEU A 408 -25.77 9.22 32.83
N GLY A 409 -25.65 10.44 33.35
CA GLY A 409 -26.68 11.09 34.17
C GLY A 409 -26.87 10.52 35.57
N MET A 410 -26.10 9.49 35.98
CA MET A 410 -26.16 8.94 37.33
C MET A 410 -25.55 9.91 38.34
N LEU A 411 -26.10 9.99 39.56
CA LEU A 411 -25.63 10.92 40.61
C LEU A 411 -24.12 10.80 40.87
N GLY A 412 -23.61 9.57 41.03
CA GLY A 412 -22.18 9.35 41.27
C GLY A 412 -21.27 9.78 40.11
N ASP A 413 -21.75 9.69 38.86
CA ASP A 413 -20.99 10.15 37.69
C ASP A 413 -21.00 11.67 37.57
N LEU A 414 -22.11 12.31 37.95
CA LEU A 414 -22.18 13.77 38.05
C LEU A 414 -21.24 14.30 39.14
N GLU A 415 -21.10 13.60 40.26
CA GLU A 415 -20.12 13.94 41.30
C GLU A 415 -18.69 13.85 40.77
N LYS A 416 -18.34 12.78 40.06
CA LYS A 416 -17.03 12.64 39.39
C LYS A 416 -16.77 13.80 38.42
N VAL A 417 -17.76 14.18 37.61
CA VAL A 417 -17.65 15.32 36.69
C VAL A 417 -17.38 16.62 37.45
N ALA A 418 -18.14 16.88 38.53
CA ALA A 418 -17.95 18.06 39.35
C ALA A 418 -16.56 18.10 39.98
N ASP A 419 -16.05 16.96 40.46
CA ASP A 419 -14.73 16.86 41.09
C ASP A 419 -13.58 17.06 40.08
N ILE A 420 -13.69 16.47 38.88
CA ILE A 420 -12.72 16.69 37.78
C ILE A 420 -12.67 18.18 37.41
N ILE A 421 -13.83 18.81 37.24
CA ILE A 421 -13.93 20.21 36.83
C ILE A 421 -13.41 21.14 37.93
N ARG A 422 -13.71 20.85 39.20
CA ARG A 422 -13.15 21.57 40.33
C ARG A 422 -11.62 21.44 40.37
N ALA A 423 -11.07 20.25 40.14
CA ALA A 423 -9.63 20.04 40.08
C ALA A 423 -8.97 20.83 38.93
N LEU A 424 -9.61 20.86 37.75
CA LEU A 424 -9.16 21.67 36.62
C LEU A 424 -9.20 23.17 36.93
N ARG A 425 -10.26 23.65 37.61
CA ARG A 425 -10.42 25.05 38.02
C ARG A 425 -9.34 25.51 38.99
N LEU A 426 -8.97 24.65 39.93
CA LEU A 426 -7.91 24.94 40.90
C LEU A 426 -6.52 24.96 40.24
N ASN A 427 -6.36 24.35 39.06
CA ASN A 427 -5.10 24.36 38.32
C ASN A 427 -4.99 25.57 37.39
N LYS A 428 -4.28 26.60 37.84
CA LYS A 428 -4.09 27.87 37.09
C LYS A 428 -3.39 27.74 35.74
N HIS A 429 -2.72 26.61 35.47
CA HIS A 429 -1.98 26.40 34.22
C HIS A 429 -2.84 25.85 33.08
N ILE A 430 -4.05 25.36 33.37
CA ILE A 430 -4.93 24.74 32.38
C ILE A 430 -6.17 25.62 32.24
N PRO A 431 -6.34 26.33 31.11
CA PRO A 431 -7.55 27.08 30.88
C PRO A 431 -8.72 26.12 30.63
N LEU A 432 -9.77 26.24 31.45
CA LEU A 432 -11.02 25.51 31.18
C LEU A 432 -11.60 25.97 29.84
N GLY A 433 -11.97 25.00 29.01
CA GLY A 433 -12.70 25.20 27.77
C GLY A 433 -14.19 25.39 28.03
N ILE A 434 -14.85 26.16 27.14
CA ILE A 434 -16.26 26.55 27.31
C ILE A 434 -17.21 25.35 27.48
N ALA A 435 -16.99 24.26 26.74
CA ALA A 435 -17.83 23.06 26.79
C ALA A 435 -17.71 22.34 28.14
N VAL A 436 -16.50 22.23 28.68
CA VAL A 436 -16.26 21.62 30.01
C VAL A 436 -16.87 22.49 31.11
N THR A 437 -16.74 23.82 31.02
CA THR A 437 -17.39 24.75 31.96
C THR A 437 -18.91 24.62 31.92
N GLU A 438 -19.50 24.55 30.73
CA GLU A 438 -20.95 24.39 30.53
C GLU A 438 -21.45 23.07 31.14
N ILE A 439 -20.76 21.96 30.88
CA ILE A 439 -21.06 20.65 31.49
C ILE A 439 -20.88 20.72 33.02
N GLY A 440 -19.88 21.44 33.51
CA GLY A 440 -19.65 21.66 34.94
C GLY A 440 -20.75 22.44 35.63
N MET A 441 -21.24 23.50 35.00
CA MET A 441 -22.37 24.26 35.50
C MET A 441 -23.64 23.41 35.52
N ALA A 442 -23.92 22.68 34.44
CA ALA A 442 -25.10 21.83 34.35
C ALA A 442 -25.08 20.67 35.37
N SER A 443 -23.95 20.00 35.52
CA SER A 443 -23.76 18.92 36.52
C SER A 443 -23.92 19.44 37.95
N ASN A 444 -23.28 20.55 38.31
CA ASN A 444 -23.41 21.13 39.65
C ASN A 444 -24.82 21.64 39.95
N ILE A 445 -25.58 22.12 38.95
CA ILE A 445 -27.01 22.44 39.13
C ILE A 445 -27.82 21.20 39.48
N ARG A 446 -27.60 20.09 38.76
CA ARG A 446 -28.29 18.82 39.02
C ARG A 446 -27.96 18.26 40.40
N LEU A 447 -26.75 18.52 40.90
CA LEU A 447 -26.31 18.17 42.25
C LEU A 447 -26.73 19.18 43.35
N GLY A 448 -27.40 20.29 42.99
CA GLY A 448 -27.78 21.34 43.94
C GLY A 448 -26.61 22.18 44.49
N ARG A 449 -25.42 22.09 43.88
CA ARG A 449 -24.19 22.78 44.28
C ARG A 449 -24.11 24.18 43.64
N TYR A 450 -25.04 25.06 44.01
CA TYR A 450 -25.20 26.38 43.35
C TYR A 450 -23.98 27.32 43.51
N GLU A 451 -23.22 27.20 44.59
CA GLU A 451 -22.01 28.01 44.81
C GLU A 451 -20.93 27.69 43.76
N GLU A 452 -20.72 26.40 43.45
CA GLU A 452 -19.73 25.99 42.45
C GLU A 452 -20.14 26.44 41.04
N VAL A 453 -21.43 26.50 40.74
CA VAL A 453 -21.96 27.03 39.47
C VAL A 453 -21.62 28.52 39.32
N ILE A 454 -21.79 29.31 40.38
CA ILE A 454 -21.43 30.72 40.38
C ILE A 454 -19.92 30.88 40.21
N HIS A 455 -19.12 30.12 40.96
CA HIS A 455 -17.66 30.17 40.83
C HIS A 455 -17.20 29.83 39.41
N LEU A 456 -17.73 28.79 38.79
CA LEU A 456 -17.41 28.44 37.40
C LEU A 456 -17.80 29.53 36.41
N PHE A 457 -18.95 30.17 36.62
CA PHE A 457 -19.43 31.26 35.78
C PHE A 457 -18.55 32.51 35.91
N GLU A 458 -18.27 32.94 37.14
CA GLU A 458 -17.47 34.13 37.43
C GLU A 458 -16.01 33.96 37.03
N ASP A 459 -15.38 32.82 37.37
CA ASP A 459 -13.99 32.52 37.04
C ASP A 459 -13.77 32.50 35.52
N PHE A 460 -14.67 31.83 34.78
CA PHE A 460 -14.56 31.80 33.32
C PHE A 460 -14.91 33.14 32.68
N SER A 461 -15.90 33.88 33.20
CA SER A 461 -16.24 35.22 32.71
C SER A 461 -15.05 36.18 32.88
N ALA A 462 -14.35 36.10 34.01
CA ALA A 462 -13.13 36.85 34.26
C ALA A 462 -11.98 36.45 33.32
N MET A 463 -11.80 35.15 33.06
CA MET A 463 -10.75 34.64 32.17
C MET A 463 -11.00 34.88 30.67
N ASP A 464 -12.25 34.81 30.21
CA ASP A 464 -12.62 35.00 28.80
C ASP A 464 -12.55 36.49 28.37
N GLY A 465 -12.46 37.40 29.34
CA GLY A 465 -12.14 38.82 29.15
C GLY A 465 -13.08 39.50 28.15
N GLU A 466 -12.50 40.11 27.11
CA GLU A 466 -13.25 40.87 26.09
C GLU A 466 -14.09 40.00 25.14
N ARG A 467 -13.80 38.69 25.04
CA ARG A 467 -14.49 37.80 24.09
C ARG A 467 -15.94 37.52 24.50
N LYS A 468 -16.23 37.60 25.80
CA LYS A 468 -17.57 37.50 26.41
C LYS A 468 -18.41 36.34 25.83
N ARG A 469 -17.80 35.19 25.52
CA ARG A 469 -18.47 34.04 24.90
C ARG A 469 -19.49 33.41 25.83
N ILE A 470 -19.26 33.46 27.14
CA ILE A 470 -20.24 33.06 28.16
C ILE A 470 -21.56 33.83 28.02
N LEU A 471 -21.48 35.14 27.79
CA LEU A 471 -22.67 36.00 27.69
C LEU A 471 -23.48 35.75 26.41
N LYS A 472 -22.95 34.94 25.48
CA LYS A 472 -23.60 34.51 24.25
C LYS A 472 -24.09 33.05 24.31
N ARG A 473 -24.02 32.40 25.48
CA ARG A 473 -24.47 31.01 25.67
C ARG A 473 -25.68 30.96 26.60
N ARG A 474 -26.85 30.74 26.02
CA ARG A 474 -28.14 30.67 26.73
C ARG A 474 -28.12 29.69 27.90
N ILE A 475 -27.53 28.50 27.72
CA ILE A 475 -27.48 27.45 28.73
C ILE A 475 -26.68 27.90 29.96
N MET A 476 -25.51 28.49 29.76
CA MET A 476 -24.67 29.01 30.86
C MET A 476 -25.37 30.15 31.61
N LEU A 477 -26.03 31.06 30.90
CA LEU A 477 -26.78 32.15 31.51
C LEU A 477 -28.02 31.66 32.29
N LYS A 478 -28.79 30.71 31.73
CA LYS A 478 -29.90 30.06 32.46
C LYS A 478 -29.39 29.36 33.73
N SER A 479 -28.25 28.68 33.61
CA SER A 479 -27.62 27.96 34.72
C SER A 479 -27.17 28.92 35.83
N ALA A 480 -26.49 29.99 35.48
CA ALA A 480 -26.09 31.03 36.43
C ALA A 480 -27.30 31.73 37.07
N LEU A 481 -28.34 32.04 36.28
CA LEU A 481 -29.59 32.63 36.80
C LEU A 481 -30.22 31.74 37.88
N LYS A 482 -30.34 30.45 37.61
CA LYS A 482 -30.89 29.48 38.56
C LYS A 482 -30.06 29.41 39.85
N ALA A 483 -28.72 29.45 39.73
CA ALA A 483 -27.82 29.45 40.88
C ALA A 483 -27.89 30.74 41.71
N TYR A 484 -27.86 31.92 41.09
CA TYR A 484 -28.00 33.20 41.80
C TYR A 484 -29.36 33.33 42.49
N ALA A 485 -30.44 32.89 41.83
CA ALA A 485 -31.77 32.86 42.42
C ALA A 485 -31.85 31.92 43.63
N ALA A 486 -31.27 30.72 43.53
CA ALA A 486 -31.26 29.75 44.63
C ALA A 486 -30.46 30.22 45.85
N LEU A 487 -29.44 31.07 45.64
CA LEU A 487 -28.60 31.65 46.70
C LEU A 487 -29.07 33.04 47.18
N ASN A 488 -30.28 33.48 46.79
CA ASN A 488 -30.85 34.80 47.13
C ASN A 488 -29.98 36.02 46.72
N ARG A 489 -29.15 35.87 45.70
CA ARG A 489 -28.37 36.96 45.06
C ARG A 489 -29.23 37.64 43.98
N LEU A 490 -30.20 38.43 44.45
CA LEU A 490 -31.28 38.99 43.62
C LEU A 490 -30.79 40.02 42.58
N ASP A 491 -29.78 40.83 42.91
CA ASP A 491 -29.27 41.86 42.02
C ASP A 491 -28.54 41.23 40.82
N GLU A 492 -27.70 40.23 41.05
CA GLU A 492 -26.99 39.47 40.03
C GLU A 492 -27.96 38.63 39.18
N SER A 493 -28.97 38.03 39.82
CA SER A 493 -30.06 37.33 39.13
C SER A 493 -30.81 38.27 38.17
N ASN A 494 -31.14 39.49 38.61
CA ASN A 494 -31.79 40.49 37.76
C ASN A 494 -30.87 40.95 36.61
N ALA A 495 -29.56 41.11 36.86
CA ALA A 495 -28.60 41.42 35.81
C ALA A 495 -28.54 40.34 34.72
N ILE A 496 -28.54 39.05 35.11
CA ILE A 496 -28.57 37.94 34.15
C ILE A 496 -29.92 37.87 33.41
N LYS A 497 -31.05 38.12 34.08
CA LYS A 497 -32.36 38.20 33.40
C LYS A 497 -32.38 39.26 32.30
N VAL A 498 -31.82 40.44 32.57
CA VAL A 498 -31.70 41.52 31.58
C VAL A 498 -30.79 41.09 30.42
N LEU A 499 -29.67 40.42 30.70
CA LEU A 499 -28.77 39.89 29.67
C LEU A 499 -29.43 38.83 28.77
N LEU A 500 -30.20 37.91 29.36
CA LEU A 500 -30.99 36.93 28.62
C LEU A 500 -32.08 37.60 27.76
N GLY A 501 -32.76 38.61 28.32
CA GLY A 501 -33.77 39.40 27.61
C GLY A 501 -33.20 40.17 26.42
N ASN A 502 -32.04 40.81 26.58
CA ASN A 502 -31.39 41.58 25.52
C ASN A 502 -30.76 40.70 24.42
N SER A 503 -30.25 39.52 24.79
CA SER A 503 -29.53 38.64 23.85
C SER A 503 -30.44 37.66 23.09
N TYR A 504 -31.60 37.33 23.64
CA TYR A 504 -32.51 36.32 23.07
C TYR A 504 -33.99 36.74 22.99
N GLY A 505 -34.36 37.91 23.55
CA GLY A 505 -35.74 38.39 23.61
C GLY A 505 -36.37 38.79 22.27
N ASN A 506 -35.63 38.75 21.16
CA ASN A 506 -36.15 39.02 19.81
C ASN A 506 -36.47 37.74 18.99
N VAL A 507 -36.19 36.54 19.49
CA VAL A 507 -36.50 35.29 18.76
C VAL A 507 -37.91 34.75 19.06
N LEU A 508 -38.55 35.20 20.16
CA LEU A 508 -39.91 34.80 20.54
C LEU A 508 -40.99 35.87 20.28
N LYS A 509 -40.66 37.04 19.71
CA LYS A 509 -41.67 37.99 19.21
C LYS A 509 -42.15 37.60 17.81
N ARG A 510 -42.67 36.38 17.66
CA ARG A 510 -43.61 36.06 16.57
C ARG A 510 -44.90 35.54 17.18
N THR A 511 -45.86 36.48 17.22
CA THR A 511 -47.31 36.30 17.26
C THR A 511 -47.88 35.42 18.37
N SER A 512 -48.23 36.08 19.48
CA SER A 512 -49.37 35.68 20.30
C SER A 512 -50.11 36.93 20.78
N GLU A 513 -50.83 37.58 19.86
CA GLU A 513 -52.08 38.24 20.24
C GLU A 513 -53.20 37.20 20.16
N SER A 514 -53.39 36.47 21.25
CA SER A 514 -54.72 36.03 21.68
C SER A 514 -54.58 35.42 23.07
N ALA A 515 -55.29 36.02 24.02
CA ALA A 515 -55.46 35.58 25.38
C ALA A 515 -56.02 34.15 25.44
N ASP A 516 -55.47 33.31 26.31
CA ASP A 516 -56.16 32.85 27.52
C ASP A 516 -55.23 31.97 28.35
N GLY A 517 -55.38 32.04 29.67
CA GLY A 517 -54.49 31.43 30.64
C GLY A 517 -54.54 29.91 30.66
N VAL A 518 -53.36 29.29 30.71
CA VAL A 518 -53.10 28.00 31.35
C VAL A 518 -51.70 28.10 31.95
N GLU A 519 -51.60 27.81 33.25
CA GLU A 519 -50.33 27.52 33.91
C GLU A 519 -49.74 26.26 33.28
N ASP A 520 -48.73 26.41 32.43
CA ASP A 520 -47.98 25.27 31.88
C ASP A 520 -46.73 25.04 32.73
N ASN A 521 -46.91 24.24 33.79
CA ASN A 521 -45.84 23.49 34.42
C ASN A 521 -45.63 22.22 33.59
N GLY A 522 -44.80 22.28 32.56
CA GLY A 522 -44.55 21.15 31.66
C GLY A 522 -43.14 21.14 31.10
N ASP A 523 -42.33 20.20 31.60
CA ASP A 523 -41.18 19.55 30.96
C ASP A 523 -40.16 20.41 30.17
N ASP A 524 -39.18 20.95 30.89
CA ASP A 524 -37.99 21.65 30.36
C ASP A 524 -36.74 20.70 30.30
N ASP A 525 -36.92 19.39 30.50
CA ASP A 525 -35.84 18.39 30.55
C ASP A 525 -35.47 17.80 29.17
N GLU A 526 -36.33 17.94 28.14
CA GLU A 526 -36.07 17.38 26.80
C GLU A 526 -35.13 18.23 25.94
N ASP A 527 -34.99 19.53 26.22
CA ASP A 527 -34.17 20.46 25.41
C ASP A 527 -32.65 20.32 25.69
N PHE A 528 -32.26 19.53 26.70
CA PHE A 528 -30.85 19.32 27.08
C PHE A 528 -30.18 18.16 26.33
N SER A 529 -30.93 17.18 25.81
CA SER A 529 -30.36 16.01 25.09
C SER A 529 -30.04 16.30 23.63
N ASP A 530 -30.87 17.09 22.95
CA ASP A 530 -30.81 17.28 21.49
C ASP A 530 -29.75 18.29 21.03
N PHE A 531 -29.26 19.16 21.90
CA PHE A 531 -28.24 20.15 21.52
C PHE A 531 -26.81 19.57 21.48
N PHE A 532 -26.53 18.50 22.24
CA PHE A 532 -25.20 17.89 22.33
C PHE A 532 -24.93 16.81 21.27
N THR A 533 -25.97 16.30 20.61
CA THR A 533 -25.85 15.34 19.50
C THR A 533 -25.34 16.04 18.24
N GLU A 534 -25.95 17.15 17.81
CA GLU A 534 -25.58 17.79 16.54
C GLU A 534 -24.20 18.45 16.51
N SER A 535 -23.70 19.02 17.61
CA SER A 535 -22.44 19.79 17.59
C SER A 535 -21.17 18.93 17.74
N ILE A 536 -21.31 17.72 18.29
CA ILE A 536 -20.20 16.76 18.42
C ILE A 536 -20.13 15.86 17.19
N ASP A 537 -21.27 15.43 16.64
CA ASP A 537 -21.31 14.57 15.46
C ASP A 537 -20.87 15.30 14.18
N LYS A 538 -21.18 16.60 14.02
CA LYS A 538 -20.66 17.41 12.89
C LYS A 538 -19.13 17.56 12.89
N LYS A 539 -18.47 17.46 14.04
CA LYS A 539 -16.99 17.49 14.11
C LYS A 539 -16.32 16.15 13.79
N ILE A 540 -17.11 15.06 13.73
CA ILE A 540 -16.64 13.74 13.32
C ILE A 540 -16.65 13.66 11.78
N ASP A 541 -17.64 14.27 11.11
CA ASP A 541 -17.69 14.32 9.65
C ASP A 541 -16.67 15.29 9.02
N ASP A 542 -16.39 16.44 9.65
CA ASP A 542 -15.46 17.46 9.11
C ASP A 542 -13.96 17.12 9.29
N ARG A 543 -13.61 15.88 9.65
CA ARG A 543 -12.22 15.38 9.76
C ARG A 543 -11.94 14.13 8.92
N ASN A 544 -12.71 13.89 7.87
CA ASN A 544 -12.27 13.06 6.75
C ASN A 544 -11.57 13.93 5.70
N PRO A 545 -10.27 13.73 5.39
CA PRO A 545 -9.78 14.02 4.05
C PRO A 545 -10.39 13.07 3.01
#